data_AF-A0A1C5QSF5-F1
#
_entry.id   AF-A0A1C5QSF5-F1
#
_cell.length_a   1.000
_cell.length_b   1.000
_cell.length_c   1.000
_cell.angle_alpha   90.00
_cell.angle_beta   90.00
_cell.angle_gamma   90.00
#
_symmetry.space_group_name_H-M   'P 1'
#
loop_
_entity.id
_entity.type
_entity.pdbx_description
1 polymer ?
#
loop_
_entity_poly.entity_id
_entity_poly.type
_entity_poly.pdbx_seq_one_letter_code
_entity_poly.pdbx_strand_id
1 'polypeptide(L)'
;MKQYRKWTLAALFACLFFLCGCDSTSMKDVAISSPEVLSFSPESGSIGSEVIVTGEYLDDVVSATIGGGKVTILQKVSNQRLSLKVTDQARSGKIVLTNSIGEGVSEAEFTLEYPAPVVSQTGVPSEVEMGNNLLLSGSHMNVVSAVLFTAAEGGTAGNEAEIVSQNENEIVVKVPYVESDRAMVTFKYFNGTENVETSSSSAPQLTVKRYEPKVTTTVFESANVGDVVVLEGTYLNKIDKVLVGDIECKIMSKTESELQFVVPTSDSFKNGDNIVPLKISYFDGRETPVLKEEFIVRVAFVYYWENKTIYAQARVEGQFSAFFSPETGVVYANGDWKTELDMFAGPAVGSDPKNNANNPSHVLGITKEDYNKVNPYFFISASGTNESLSLQSPANSDGQLKNFCTSMSSSSSITGKAAWWGTPALSFMYLDPENPAYAELINKVKAGNIKNIDESTFALNVDKKTCNGFQLSVSVAPVAADGWAKGKFEKEVEKENVDLDAVLLVFYYNEKGYCNKYSDKNPAANVKRIGILYIKKADFKLKEGSTTEFSASSITFDMYWQKQDYDYLKVPVQ
;
A
#
# COMPACT_ATOMS: atom_id res chain seq x y z
N MET A 1 -49.25 19.66 -64.91
CA MET A 1 -49.28 18.94 -63.62
C MET A 1 -49.24 17.45 -63.95
N LYS A 2 -48.17 16.72 -63.61
CA LYS A 2 -47.93 15.97 -62.35
C LYS A 2 -48.85 14.73 -62.17
N GLN A 3 -48.32 13.55 -62.52
CA GLN A 3 -48.68 12.18 -62.10
C GLN A 3 -47.38 11.36 -62.32
N TYR A 4 -46.69 10.73 -61.36
CA TYR A 4 -47.04 9.69 -60.37
C TYR A 4 -47.59 8.41 -61.02
N ARG A 5 -46.85 7.28 -61.07
CA ARG A 5 -46.51 6.30 -59.99
C ARG A 5 -47.77 5.64 -59.37
N LYS A 6 -47.86 4.31 -59.17
CA LYS A 6 -46.96 3.15 -59.43
C LYS A 6 -47.78 1.83 -59.20
N TRP A 7 -47.13 0.65 -59.32
CA TRP A 7 -47.58 -0.72 -58.96
C TRP A 7 -48.58 -1.35 -59.96
N THR A 8 -48.47 -2.55 -60.58
CA THR A 8 -47.74 -3.85 -60.45
C THR A 8 -48.56 -5.01 -59.89
N LEU A 9 -48.73 -6.07 -60.70
CA LEU A 9 -48.94 -7.46 -60.27
C LEU A 9 -48.31 -8.41 -61.31
N ALA A 10 -48.07 -9.67 -60.95
CA ALA A 10 -47.45 -10.72 -61.78
C ALA A 10 -48.28 -12.04 -61.64
N ALA A 11 -47.97 -13.23 -62.18
CA ALA A 11 -46.75 -13.79 -62.80
C ALA A 11 -47.05 -15.11 -63.57
N LEU A 12 -46.01 -15.75 -64.13
CA LEU A 12 -45.93 -17.18 -64.58
C LEU A 12 -46.79 -17.65 -65.79
N PHE A 13 -46.43 -18.67 -66.58
CA PHE A 13 -45.13 -19.25 -67.04
C PHE A 13 -45.38 -20.34 -68.11
N ALA A 14 -44.44 -20.61 -69.04
CA ALA A 14 -44.06 -21.95 -69.58
C ALA A 14 -43.49 -21.96 -71.03
N CYS A 15 -42.15 -22.07 -71.12
CA CYS A 15 -41.37 -22.94 -72.02
C CYS A 15 -41.53 -22.93 -73.57
N LEU A 16 -40.47 -22.41 -74.24
CA LEU A 16 -39.78 -22.95 -75.44
C LEU A 16 -40.59 -22.99 -76.78
N PHE A 17 -40.03 -23.05 -78.00
CA PHE A 17 -38.68 -22.84 -78.59
C PHE A 17 -38.87 -22.50 -80.11
N PHE A 18 -37.92 -22.30 -81.04
CA PHE A 18 -36.44 -22.39 -81.11
C PHE A 18 -35.94 -21.55 -82.32
N LEU A 19 -34.81 -20.85 -82.21
CA LEU A 19 -33.94 -20.33 -83.31
C LEU A 19 -34.56 -19.31 -84.33
N CYS A 20 -33.80 -18.41 -84.99
CA CYS A 20 -32.40 -18.01 -84.85
C CYS A 20 -32.22 -16.52 -85.20
N GLY A 21 -31.20 -15.88 -84.63
CA GLY A 21 -30.90 -14.46 -84.87
C GLY A 21 -29.80 -13.98 -83.92
N CYS A 22 -28.56 -14.38 -84.22
CA CYS A 22 -27.42 -14.09 -83.35
C CYS A 22 -26.99 -12.62 -83.49
N ASP A 23 -26.97 -11.90 -82.38
CA ASP A 23 -26.10 -10.73 -82.21
C ASP A 23 -25.10 -11.07 -81.11
N SER A 24 -23.80 -10.99 -81.41
CA SER A 24 -22.78 -11.59 -80.57
C SER A 24 -22.44 -10.70 -79.39
N THR A 25 -22.88 -11.10 -78.20
CA THR A 25 -22.32 -10.61 -76.94
C THR A 25 -20.86 -11.05 -76.84
N SER A 26 -19.98 -10.26 -77.45
CA SER A 26 -18.53 -10.40 -77.31
C SER A 26 -18.17 -10.10 -75.86
N MET A 27 -18.14 -11.16 -75.05
CA MET A 27 -17.15 -11.23 -74.00
C MET A 27 -15.80 -11.11 -74.71
N LYS A 28 -15.08 -10.02 -74.47
CA LYS A 28 -13.64 -10.01 -74.74
C LYS A 28 -13.06 -11.08 -73.83
N ASP A 29 -12.25 -11.99 -74.38
CA ASP A 29 -11.32 -12.73 -73.55
C ASP A 29 -10.43 -11.70 -72.85
N VAL A 30 -10.62 -11.56 -71.54
CA VAL A 30 -9.65 -10.88 -70.69
C VAL A 30 -8.49 -11.85 -70.59
N ALA A 31 -7.44 -11.59 -71.37
CA ALA A 31 -6.20 -12.35 -71.26
C ALA A 31 -5.70 -12.24 -69.82
N ILE A 32 -5.45 -13.39 -69.17
CA ILE A 32 -4.97 -13.45 -67.79
C ILE A 32 -3.53 -13.96 -67.85
N SER A 33 -2.60 -13.15 -67.34
CA SER A 33 -1.15 -13.37 -67.41
C SER A 33 -0.51 -12.93 -66.09
N SER A 34 0.77 -13.25 -65.88
CA SER A 34 1.59 -12.53 -64.90
C SER A 34 1.67 -11.03 -65.29
N PRO A 35 1.90 -10.11 -64.33
CA PRO A 35 2.03 -8.69 -64.62
C PRO A 35 3.17 -8.41 -65.59
N GLU A 36 3.04 -7.36 -66.41
CA GLU A 36 4.13 -6.86 -67.26
C GLU A 36 4.44 -5.41 -66.85
N VAL A 37 5.70 -5.09 -66.56
CA VAL A 37 6.13 -3.77 -66.07
C VAL A 37 6.94 -3.06 -67.16
N LEU A 38 6.24 -2.31 -68.01
CA LEU A 38 6.82 -1.62 -69.16
C LEU A 38 7.61 -0.36 -68.76
N SER A 39 7.15 0.37 -67.75
CA SER A 39 7.81 1.58 -67.23
C SER A 39 7.27 1.99 -65.86
N PHE A 40 8.00 2.85 -65.16
CA PHE A 40 7.51 3.51 -63.95
C PHE A 40 8.04 4.96 -63.86
N SER A 41 7.39 5.79 -63.05
CA SER A 41 7.81 7.18 -62.83
C SER A 41 7.34 7.67 -61.45
N PRO A 42 8.18 8.39 -60.68
CA PRO A 42 9.59 8.72 -60.97
C PRO A 42 10.52 7.49 -60.88
N GLU A 43 11.73 7.60 -61.44
CA GLU A 43 12.76 6.56 -61.38
C GLU A 43 13.55 6.56 -60.05
N SER A 44 13.47 7.66 -59.29
CA SER A 44 14.02 7.77 -57.94
C SER A 44 13.02 8.47 -57.00
N GLY A 45 13.27 8.35 -55.70
CA GLY A 45 12.45 8.97 -54.67
C GLY A 45 12.76 8.39 -53.30
N SER A 46 12.21 8.99 -52.25
CA SER A 46 12.45 8.57 -50.86
C SER A 46 11.31 7.72 -50.32
N ILE A 47 11.36 7.37 -49.02
CA ILE A 47 10.21 6.81 -48.31
C ILE A 47 8.99 7.72 -48.55
N GLY A 48 7.80 7.13 -48.71
CA GLY A 48 6.56 7.87 -48.85
C GLY A 48 6.27 8.43 -50.25
N SER A 49 7.24 8.47 -51.17
CA SER A 49 7.02 8.89 -52.56
C SER A 49 6.00 7.98 -53.27
N GLU A 50 5.18 8.58 -54.15
CA GLU A 50 4.28 7.85 -55.05
C GLU A 50 5.00 7.47 -56.34
N VAL A 51 4.97 6.18 -56.70
CA VAL A 51 5.53 5.64 -57.93
C VAL A 51 4.40 5.08 -58.78
N ILE A 52 4.21 5.68 -59.95
CA ILE A 52 3.25 5.23 -60.96
C ILE A 52 3.92 4.18 -61.84
N VAL A 53 3.39 2.96 -61.85
CA VAL A 53 3.80 1.88 -62.77
C VAL A 53 2.83 1.82 -63.94
N THR A 54 3.37 1.69 -65.15
CA THR A 54 2.62 1.51 -66.41
C THR A 54 3.02 0.19 -67.05
N GLY A 55 2.05 -0.60 -67.52
CA GLY A 55 2.26 -2.00 -67.88
C GLY A 55 1.02 -2.67 -68.45
N GLU A 56 0.90 -3.98 -68.24
CA GLU A 56 -0.31 -4.79 -68.52
C GLU A 56 -0.55 -5.79 -67.38
N TYR A 57 -1.81 -6.26 -67.23
CA TYR A 57 -2.25 -7.23 -66.21
C TYR A 57 -2.08 -6.74 -64.76
N LEU A 58 -2.23 -5.42 -64.56
CA LEU A 58 -1.95 -4.73 -63.29
C LEU A 58 -3.14 -4.62 -62.32
N ASP A 59 -4.37 -4.92 -62.76
CA ASP A 59 -5.57 -4.84 -61.91
C ASP A 59 -5.72 -6.06 -60.98
N ASP A 60 -5.20 -7.23 -61.34
CA ASP A 60 -5.13 -8.42 -60.46
C ASP A 60 -3.91 -8.46 -59.52
N VAL A 61 -3.02 -7.46 -59.54
CA VAL A 61 -1.82 -7.41 -58.67
C VAL A 61 -2.21 -7.38 -57.17
N VAL A 62 -1.66 -8.30 -56.38
CA VAL A 62 -1.96 -8.45 -54.94
C VAL A 62 -0.82 -7.98 -54.03
N SER A 63 0.42 -7.97 -54.53
CA SER A 63 1.59 -7.47 -53.80
C SER A 63 2.59 -6.80 -54.72
N ALA A 64 3.36 -5.87 -54.16
CA ALA A 64 4.43 -5.16 -54.83
C ALA A 64 5.65 -5.03 -53.91
N THR A 65 6.86 -5.13 -54.48
CA THR A 65 8.12 -4.84 -53.80
C THR A 65 9.01 -3.96 -54.67
N ILE A 66 9.93 -3.23 -54.04
CA ILE A 66 10.99 -2.47 -54.71
C ILE A 66 12.32 -2.83 -54.02
N GLY A 67 13.27 -3.36 -54.79
CA GLY A 67 14.52 -3.91 -54.26
C GLY A 67 14.31 -5.10 -53.31
N GLY A 68 13.21 -5.86 -53.50
CA GLY A 68 12.76 -6.92 -52.58
C GLY A 68 12.04 -6.41 -51.33
N GLY A 69 12.05 -5.10 -51.06
CA GLY A 69 11.36 -4.48 -49.94
C GLY A 69 9.88 -4.23 -50.22
N LYS A 70 8.97 -4.68 -49.34
CA LYS A 70 7.52 -4.58 -49.56
C LYS A 70 7.03 -3.13 -49.56
N VAL A 71 6.40 -2.71 -50.65
CA VAL A 71 5.73 -1.39 -50.79
C VAL A 71 4.21 -1.50 -50.69
N THR A 72 3.55 -0.35 -50.52
CA THR A 72 2.08 -0.27 -50.43
C THR A 72 1.48 0.00 -51.79
N ILE A 73 0.47 -0.76 -52.21
CA ILE A 73 -0.35 -0.40 -53.37
C ILE A 73 -1.35 0.69 -52.92
N LEU A 74 -1.25 1.90 -53.47
CA LEU A 74 -2.19 2.99 -53.18
C LEU A 74 -3.49 2.82 -53.97
N GLN A 75 -3.37 2.60 -55.27
CA GLN A 75 -4.51 2.52 -56.17
C GLN A 75 -4.19 1.65 -57.39
N LYS A 76 -5.10 0.73 -57.72
CA LYS A 76 -5.17 0.13 -59.06
C LYS A 76 -6.01 1.05 -59.93
N VAL A 77 -5.41 1.65 -60.96
CA VAL A 77 -6.08 2.69 -61.78
C VAL A 77 -6.72 2.06 -63.03
N SER A 78 -6.05 1.06 -63.62
CA SER A 78 -6.57 0.20 -64.70
C SER A 78 -5.68 -1.05 -64.83
N ASN A 79 -6.05 -1.98 -65.73
CA ASN A 79 -5.17 -3.08 -66.18
C ASN A 79 -3.76 -2.62 -66.60
N GLN A 80 -3.60 -1.35 -66.99
CA GLN A 80 -2.36 -0.78 -67.52
C GLN A 80 -1.67 0.20 -66.56
N ARG A 81 -2.25 0.52 -65.39
CA ARG A 81 -1.69 1.54 -64.49
C ARG A 81 -1.94 1.24 -63.01
N LEU A 82 -0.86 1.22 -62.23
CA LEU A 82 -0.84 0.96 -60.80
C LEU A 82 -0.09 2.09 -60.08
N SER A 83 -0.59 2.51 -58.91
CA SER A 83 0.10 3.46 -58.02
C SER A 83 0.61 2.75 -56.78
N LEU A 84 1.90 2.94 -56.49
CA LEU A 84 2.61 2.41 -55.34
C LEU A 84 3.09 3.55 -54.43
N LYS A 85 3.18 3.31 -53.12
CA LYS A 85 3.85 4.19 -52.15
C LYS A 85 5.06 3.49 -51.57
N VAL A 86 6.21 4.13 -51.71
CA VAL A 86 7.49 3.67 -51.14
C VAL A 86 7.39 3.62 -49.62
N THR A 87 7.99 2.59 -49.02
CA THR A 87 7.99 2.31 -47.57
C THR A 87 9.41 2.36 -47.01
N ASP A 88 9.51 2.39 -45.69
CA ASP A 88 10.74 2.16 -44.92
C ASP A 88 11.40 0.79 -45.20
N GLN A 89 10.59 -0.20 -45.63
CA GLN A 89 11.05 -1.53 -46.02
C GLN A 89 11.63 -1.59 -47.45
N ALA A 90 11.30 -0.64 -48.33
CA ALA A 90 11.79 -0.58 -49.71
C ALA A 90 13.32 -0.46 -49.79
N ARG A 91 13.94 -0.92 -50.87
CA ARG A 91 15.37 -0.72 -51.17
C ARG A 91 15.54 -0.35 -52.64
N SER A 92 16.69 0.21 -53.02
CA SER A 92 17.01 0.42 -54.43
C SER A 92 17.04 -0.91 -55.19
N GLY A 93 16.51 -0.93 -56.41
CA GLY A 93 16.46 -2.13 -57.25
C GLY A 93 15.16 -2.25 -58.07
N LYS A 94 14.92 -3.43 -58.64
CA LYS A 94 13.76 -3.69 -59.50
C LYS A 94 12.44 -3.53 -58.74
N ILE A 95 11.39 -3.11 -59.44
CA ILE A 95 10.01 -3.24 -58.98
C ILE A 95 9.54 -4.66 -59.36
N VAL A 96 8.99 -5.39 -58.39
CA VAL A 96 8.36 -6.71 -58.62
C VAL A 96 6.89 -6.63 -58.22
N LEU A 97 6.00 -6.99 -59.14
CA LEU A 97 4.56 -7.07 -58.94
C LEU A 97 4.11 -8.53 -59.01
N THR A 98 3.27 -8.98 -58.08
CA THR A 98 2.77 -10.36 -58.03
C THR A 98 1.26 -10.37 -58.20
N ASN A 99 0.74 -11.26 -59.06
CA ASN A 99 -0.68 -11.62 -59.11
C ASN A 99 -0.87 -13.15 -58.92
N SER A 100 -2.06 -13.67 -59.18
CA SER A 100 -2.38 -15.10 -59.03
C SER A 100 -1.74 -16.02 -60.09
N ILE A 101 -1.18 -15.47 -61.17
CA ILE A 101 -0.54 -16.20 -62.27
C ILE A 101 0.98 -16.21 -62.13
N GLY A 102 1.58 -15.11 -61.65
CA GLY A 102 3.03 -15.03 -61.44
C GLY A 102 3.53 -13.63 -61.11
N GLU A 103 4.82 -13.40 -61.37
CA GLU A 103 5.50 -12.14 -61.10
C GLU A 103 5.86 -11.39 -62.39
N GLY A 104 5.72 -10.06 -62.35
CA GLY A 104 6.25 -9.12 -63.33
C GLY A 104 7.37 -8.29 -62.72
N VAL A 105 8.50 -8.20 -63.41
CA VAL A 105 9.70 -7.48 -62.95
C VAL A 105 9.98 -6.34 -63.92
N SER A 106 10.33 -5.15 -63.41
CA SER A 106 10.72 -4.01 -64.24
C SER A 106 12.07 -4.23 -64.93
N GLU A 107 12.29 -3.67 -66.12
CA GLU A 107 13.64 -3.64 -66.72
C GLU A 107 14.56 -2.65 -65.97
N ALA A 108 14.07 -1.44 -65.69
CA ALA A 108 14.80 -0.43 -64.91
C ALA A 108 14.81 -0.72 -63.39
N GLU A 109 15.70 -0.05 -62.66
CA GLU A 109 15.77 -0.08 -61.19
C GLU A 109 15.31 1.25 -60.61
N PHE A 110 14.48 1.20 -59.57
CA PHE A 110 14.14 2.37 -58.80
C PHE A 110 15.27 2.70 -57.83
N THR A 111 15.68 3.96 -57.76
CA THR A 111 16.70 4.44 -56.83
C THR A 111 16.05 5.00 -55.57
N LEU A 112 16.21 4.32 -54.44
CA LEU A 112 15.75 4.82 -53.14
C LEU A 112 16.72 5.88 -52.61
N GLU A 113 16.19 7.07 -52.38
CA GLU A 113 16.90 8.22 -51.84
C GLU A 113 16.74 8.32 -50.32
N TYR A 114 17.80 8.74 -49.63
CA TYR A 114 17.84 8.91 -48.17
C TYR A 114 18.14 10.38 -47.82
N PRO A 115 17.23 11.32 -48.11
CA PRO A 115 17.42 12.72 -47.80
C PRO A 115 17.50 12.95 -46.28
N ALA A 116 18.30 13.92 -45.85
CA ALA A 116 18.29 14.33 -44.45
C ALA A 116 16.99 15.09 -44.13
N PRO A 117 16.29 14.78 -43.02
CA PRO A 117 15.13 15.55 -42.58
C PRO A 117 15.60 16.94 -42.09
N VAL A 118 14.91 17.98 -42.54
CA VAL A 118 15.24 19.38 -42.20
C VAL A 118 14.03 20.05 -41.57
N VAL A 119 14.20 20.57 -40.36
CA VAL A 119 13.14 21.29 -39.62
C VAL A 119 13.17 22.79 -39.92
N SER A 120 11.99 23.35 -40.15
CA SER A 120 11.77 24.79 -40.26
C SER A 120 11.90 25.42 -38.88
N GLN A 121 12.81 26.37 -38.72
CA GLN A 121 12.86 27.23 -37.52
C GLN A 121 11.67 28.19 -37.45
N THR A 122 11.03 28.48 -38.60
CA THR A 122 9.78 29.25 -38.65
C THR A 122 8.61 28.37 -38.23
N GLY A 123 7.86 28.80 -37.21
CA GLY A 123 6.65 28.12 -36.73
C GLY A 123 6.85 27.24 -35.49
N VAL A 124 8.10 26.94 -35.11
CA VAL A 124 8.39 26.31 -33.82
C VAL A 124 8.01 27.28 -32.70
N PRO A 125 7.17 26.89 -31.72
CA PRO A 125 6.85 27.73 -30.59
C PRO A 125 8.08 27.89 -29.70
N SER A 126 8.31 29.11 -29.18
CA SER A 126 9.40 29.37 -28.23
C SER A 126 9.23 28.65 -26.89
N GLU A 127 8.02 28.18 -26.60
CA GLU A 127 7.64 27.54 -25.34
C GLU A 127 6.56 26.48 -25.58
N VAL A 128 6.68 25.33 -24.93
CA VAL A 128 5.71 24.22 -24.96
C VAL A 128 5.60 23.57 -23.57
N GLU A 129 4.48 22.93 -23.26
CA GLU A 129 4.30 22.19 -22.00
C GLU A 129 4.71 20.72 -22.15
N MET A 130 5.38 20.19 -21.13
CA MET A 130 5.75 18.77 -21.07
C MET A 130 4.50 17.87 -21.12
N GLY A 131 4.51 16.86 -21.99
CA GLY A 131 3.39 15.93 -22.20
C GLY A 131 2.32 16.40 -23.20
N ASN A 132 2.36 17.65 -23.67
CA ASN A 132 1.48 18.14 -24.75
C ASN A 132 2.06 17.82 -26.14
N ASN A 133 1.24 17.94 -27.18
CA ASN A 133 1.67 17.74 -28.57
C ASN A 133 2.38 18.99 -29.13
N LEU A 134 3.54 18.78 -29.73
CA LEU A 134 4.34 19.75 -30.48
C LEU A 134 4.29 19.42 -31.97
N LEU A 135 3.95 20.41 -32.80
CA LEU A 135 4.06 20.34 -34.27
C LEU A 135 5.42 20.88 -34.71
N LEU A 136 6.13 20.12 -35.54
CA LEU A 136 7.39 20.52 -36.17
C LEU A 136 7.26 20.39 -37.70
N SER A 137 7.22 21.52 -38.40
CA SER A 137 7.17 21.56 -39.87
C SER A 137 8.57 21.59 -40.50
N GLY A 138 8.70 21.20 -41.76
CA GLY A 138 9.97 21.15 -42.49
C GLY A 138 9.87 20.35 -43.79
N SER A 139 10.91 19.57 -44.11
CA SER A 139 10.98 18.72 -45.31
C SER A 139 11.59 17.36 -45.02
N HIS A 140 11.10 16.33 -45.73
CA HIS A 140 11.44 14.92 -45.55
C HIS A 140 11.18 14.39 -44.13
N MET A 141 10.22 14.98 -43.42
CA MET A 141 9.86 14.61 -42.04
C MET A 141 9.46 13.13 -41.91
N ASN A 142 9.05 12.48 -43.01
CA ASN A 142 8.66 11.08 -43.07
C ASN A 142 9.81 10.06 -43.08
N VAL A 143 11.08 10.49 -43.11
CA VAL A 143 12.24 9.57 -42.94
C VAL A 143 12.73 9.51 -41.49
N VAL A 144 12.17 10.35 -40.61
CA VAL A 144 12.50 10.39 -39.18
C VAL A 144 12.04 9.10 -38.51
N SER A 145 12.95 8.37 -37.87
CA SER A 145 12.67 7.14 -37.13
C SER A 145 12.44 7.38 -35.63
N ALA A 146 13.02 8.44 -35.08
CA ALA A 146 12.78 8.89 -33.70
C ALA A 146 13.08 10.39 -33.55
N VAL A 147 12.41 11.05 -32.60
CA VAL A 147 12.64 12.46 -32.25
C VAL A 147 13.17 12.53 -30.83
N LEU A 148 14.31 13.18 -30.63
CA LEU A 148 14.95 13.33 -29.32
C LEU A 148 14.87 14.76 -28.80
N PHE A 149 14.61 14.90 -27.51
CA PHE A 149 14.74 16.15 -26.76
C PHE A 149 15.94 16.04 -25.81
N THR A 150 16.97 16.82 -26.08
CA THR A 150 18.25 16.82 -25.33
C THR A 150 18.43 18.17 -24.64
N ALA A 151 18.96 18.21 -23.42
CA ALA A 151 19.20 19.48 -22.72
C ALA A 151 20.22 20.35 -23.50
N ALA A 152 19.77 21.55 -23.91
CA ALA A 152 20.49 22.41 -24.84
C ALA A 152 21.84 22.95 -24.33
N GLU A 153 22.09 22.83 -23.02
CA GLU A 153 23.27 23.38 -22.32
C GLU A 153 24.35 22.31 -22.07
N GLY A 154 24.31 21.20 -22.83
CA GLY A 154 25.36 20.18 -22.86
C GLY A 154 24.95 18.78 -22.39
N GLY A 155 23.65 18.46 -22.37
CA GLY A 155 23.17 17.12 -22.06
C GLY A 155 23.61 16.08 -23.09
N THR A 156 23.95 14.88 -22.63
CA THR A 156 24.39 13.75 -23.48
C THR A 156 23.33 12.67 -23.66
N ALA A 157 22.23 12.73 -22.91
CA ALA A 157 21.07 11.85 -23.05
C ALA A 157 19.89 12.62 -23.67
N GLY A 158 19.49 12.22 -24.87
CA GLY A 158 18.25 12.70 -25.49
C GLY A 158 17.08 11.80 -25.09
N ASN A 159 16.01 12.39 -24.58
CA ASN A 159 14.77 11.67 -24.27
C ASN A 159 13.93 11.54 -25.53
N GLU A 160 13.47 10.34 -25.84
CA GLU A 160 12.70 10.07 -27.06
C GLU A 160 11.22 10.47 -26.91
N ALA A 161 10.70 11.15 -27.93
CA ALA A 161 9.33 11.66 -27.98
C ALA A 161 8.38 10.69 -28.70
N GLU A 162 7.17 10.52 -28.17
CA GLU A 162 6.12 9.70 -28.81
C GLU A 162 5.67 10.39 -30.12
N ILE A 163 5.92 9.77 -31.28
CA ILE A 163 5.47 10.28 -32.58
C ILE A 163 3.97 10.00 -32.72
N VAL A 164 3.16 11.06 -32.71
CA VAL A 164 1.69 11.00 -32.77
C VAL A 164 1.19 10.93 -34.20
N SER A 165 1.80 11.71 -35.11
CA SER A 165 1.53 11.66 -36.55
C SER A 165 2.70 12.24 -37.34
N GLN A 166 2.82 11.83 -38.61
CA GLN A 166 3.99 12.13 -39.43
C GLN A 166 3.61 12.11 -40.92
N ASN A 167 4.09 13.11 -41.67
CA ASN A 167 4.08 13.10 -43.14
C ASN A 167 5.37 13.74 -43.68
N GLU A 168 5.45 14.05 -44.97
CA GLU A 168 6.67 14.57 -45.59
C GLU A 168 7.06 15.99 -45.13
N ASN A 169 6.09 16.81 -44.74
CA ASN A 169 6.29 18.22 -44.44
C ASN A 169 6.17 18.56 -42.95
N GLU A 170 5.73 17.61 -42.12
CA GLU A 170 5.52 17.84 -40.69
C GLU A 170 5.55 16.53 -39.88
N ILE A 171 5.93 16.67 -38.61
CA ILE A 171 5.85 15.63 -37.59
C ILE A 171 5.23 16.21 -36.32
N VAL A 172 4.28 15.49 -35.74
CA VAL A 172 3.65 15.83 -34.45
C VAL A 172 4.16 14.84 -33.42
N VAL A 173 4.78 15.35 -32.36
CA VAL A 173 5.32 14.56 -31.26
C VAL A 173 4.75 15.00 -29.94
N LYS A 174 4.64 14.09 -28.98
CA LYS A 174 4.31 14.43 -27.60
C LYS A 174 5.59 14.73 -26.84
N VAL A 175 5.67 15.91 -26.24
CA VAL A 175 6.89 16.40 -25.59
C VAL A 175 7.25 15.48 -24.40
N PRO A 176 8.41 14.82 -24.41
CA PRO A 176 8.80 13.88 -23.36
C PRO A 176 9.29 14.63 -22.12
N TYR A 177 9.64 13.88 -21.07
CA TYR A 177 10.46 14.42 -19.98
C TYR A 177 11.79 14.97 -20.52
N VAL A 178 12.26 16.08 -19.95
CA VAL A 178 13.57 16.67 -20.24
C VAL A 178 14.24 17.13 -18.94
N GLU A 179 15.56 16.99 -18.89
CA GLU A 179 16.40 17.26 -17.70
C GLU A 179 16.62 18.76 -17.42
N SER A 180 16.17 19.64 -18.31
CA SER A 180 16.31 21.10 -18.22
C SER A 180 15.21 21.76 -19.03
N ASP A 181 14.74 22.91 -18.55
CA ASP A 181 13.73 23.75 -19.21
C ASP A 181 14.12 24.13 -20.65
N ARG A 182 15.40 24.10 -21.02
CA ARG A 182 15.83 24.34 -22.41
C ARG A 182 16.13 23.03 -23.12
N ALA A 183 15.22 22.63 -24.01
CA ALA A 183 15.40 21.48 -24.89
C ALA A 183 15.91 21.92 -26.27
N MET A 184 16.76 21.08 -26.86
CA MET A 184 17.16 21.06 -28.26
C MET A 184 16.55 19.80 -28.89
N VAL A 185 15.92 19.92 -30.06
CA VAL A 185 15.26 18.78 -30.71
C VAL A 185 16.08 18.27 -31.90
N THR A 186 16.52 17.01 -31.85
CA THR A 186 17.18 16.31 -32.98
C THR A 186 16.34 15.16 -33.49
N PHE A 187 16.56 14.77 -34.76
CA PHE A 187 15.90 13.64 -35.39
C PHE A 187 16.90 12.53 -35.70
N LYS A 188 16.51 11.28 -35.41
CA LYS A 188 17.17 10.08 -35.95
C LYS A 188 16.56 9.73 -37.30
N TYR A 189 17.41 9.34 -38.24
CA TYR A 189 17.00 8.82 -39.55
C TYR A 189 18.07 7.89 -40.13
N PHE A 190 17.71 7.08 -41.12
CA PHE A 190 18.65 6.20 -41.82
C PHE A 190 19.21 6.91 -43.07
N ASN A 191 20.54 7.06 -43.16
CA ASN A 191 21.20 7.82 -44.24
C ASN A 191 21.57 6.98 -45.48
N GLY A 192 21.07 5.75 -45.57
CA GLY A 192 21.44 4.77 -46.60
C GLY A 192 22.55 3.80 -46.17
N THR A 193 23.34 4.13 -45.14
CA THR A 193 24.40 3.29 -44.56
C THR A 193 24.10 2.91 -43.11
N GLU A 194 23.75 3.89 -42.28
CA GLU A 194 23.52 3.71 -40.84
C GLU A 194 22.44 4.66 -40.31
N ASN A 195 22.02 4.47 -39.05
CA ASN A 195 21.15 5.43 -38.36
C ASN A 195 22.00 6.57 -37.78
N VAL A 196 21.68 7.80 -38.15
CA VAL A 196 22.39 9.03 -37.73
C VAL A 196 21.42 10.05 -37.15
N GLU A 197 21.96 11.06 -36.47
CA GLU A 197 21.19 12.19 -35.95
C GLU A 197 21.44 13.47 -36.74
N THR A 198 20.41 14.31 -36.87
CA THR A 198 20.53 15.67 -37.42
C THR A 198 21.45 16.56 -36.58
N SER A 199 22.24 17.43 -37.22
CA SER A 199 23.19 18.29 -36.52
C SER A 199 22.53 19.20 -35.47
N SER A 200 23.09 19.17 -34.26
CA SER A 200 22.74 20.06 -33.14
C SER A 200 22.93 21.54 -33.46
N SER A 201 23.85 21.89 -34.38
CA SER A 201 24.07 23.28 -34.80
C SER A 201 22.91 23.89 -35.60
N SER A 202 22.01 23.07 -36.12
CA SER A 202 20.80 23.45 -36.86
C SER A 202 19.50 23.05 -36.16
N ALA A 203 19.60 22.42 -34.99
CA ALA A 203 18.46 21.93 -34.22
C ALA A 203 17.68 23.08 -33.57
N PRO A 204 16.33 23.10 -33.61
CA PRO A 204 15.53 24.10 -32.92
C PRO A 204 15.70 23.95 -31.41
N GLN A 205 15.73 25.09 -30.73
CA GLN A 205 15.76 25.18 -29.27
C GLN A 205 14.50 25.87 -28.77
N LEU A 206 13.90 25.32 -27.72
CA LEU A 206 12.63 25.79 -27.17
C LEU A 206 12.57 25.56 -25.66
N THR A 207 11.76 26.35 -24.97
CA THR A 207 11.52 26.18 -23.54
C THR A 207 10.43 25.12 -23.31
N VAL A 208 10.75 24.05 -22.58
CA VAL A 208 9.77 23.08 -22.09
C VAL A 208 9.35 23.46 -20.68
N LYS A 209 8.09 23.85 -20.49
CA LYS A 209 7.50 24.06 -19.16
C LYS A 209 7.47 22.75 -18.39
N ARG A 210 8.37 22.63 -17.42
CA ARG A 210 8.40 21.60 -16.39
C ARG A 210 7.61 22.10 -15.18
N TYR A 211 6.51 21.42 -14.86
CA TYR A 211 5.67 21.75 -13.70
C TYR A 211 6.25 21.09 -12.44
N GLU A 212 7.41 21.58 -11.98
CA GLU A 212 8.07 21.08 -10.77
C GLU A 212 7.23 21.39 -9.51
N PRO A 213 7.00 20.41 -8.61
CA PRO A 213 6.38 20.67 -7.32
C PRO A 213 7.33 21.42 -6.39
N LYS A 214 6.97 22.65 -6.03
CA LYS A 214 7.76 23.51 -5.14
C LYS A 214 7.11 23.61 -3.77
N VAL A 215 7.67 22.91 -2.79
CA VAL A 215 7.23 22.97 -1.39
C VAL A 215 7.74 24.26 -0.73
N THR A 216 6.87 24.95 0.01
CA THR A 216 7.17 26.15 0.81
C THR A 216 7.20 25.89 2.32
N THR A 217 6.77 24.71 2.77
CA THR A 217 6.95 24.24 4.16
C THR A 217 8.43 24.15 4.50
N THR A 218 8.89 25.02 5.42
CA THR A 218 10.28 25.09 5.88
C THR A 218 10.48 24.61 7.33
N VAL A 219 9.40 24.58 8.12
CA VAL A 219 9.39 24.09 9.49
C VAL A 219 8.74 22.71 9.51
N PHE A 220 9.46 21.74 10.04
CA PHE A 220 8.98 20.38 10.25
C PHE A 220 9.13 20.04 11.73
N GLU A 221 8.02 19.81 12.41
CA GLU A 221 8.03 19.28 13.77
C GLU A 221 8.33 17.77 13.76
N SER A 222 8.76 17.24 14.91
CA SER A 222 8.94 15.81 15.11
C SER A 222 7.58 15.10 15.12
N ALA A 223 7.30 14.29 14.11
CA ALA A 223 6.02 13.60 13.93
C ALA A 223 6.10 12.14 14.42
N ASN A 224 5.02 11.63 15.01
CA ASN A 224 4.92 10.23 15.40
C ASN A 224 4.52 9.35 14.22
N VAL A 225 4.85 8.06 14.27
CA VAL A 225 4.31 7.07 13.32
C VAL A 225 2.77 7.06 13.40
N GLY A 226 2.11 7.28 12.26
CA GLY A 226 0.66 7.43 12.15
C GLY A 226 0.16 8.88 12.08
N ASP A 227 1.00 9.87 12.42
CA ASP A 227 0.60 11.29 12.32
C ASP A 227 0.45 11.74 10.86
N VAL A 228 -0.40 12.74 10.62
CA VAL A 228 -0.58 13.38 9.31
C VAL A 228 0.32 14.60 9.24
N VAL A 229 1.17 14.65 8.21
CA VAL A 229 2.02 15.80 7.88
C VAL A 229 1.44 16.52 6.66
N VAL A 230 1.42 17.85 6.71
CA VAL A 230 0.92 18.72 5.64
C VAL A 230 2.10 19.41 4.97
N LEU A 231 2.12 19.38 3.63
CA LEU A 231 3.03 20.16 2.79
C LEU A 231 2.22 21.25 2.09
N GLU A 232 2.71 22.49 2.14
CA GLU A 232 2.22 23.65 1.40
C GLU A 232 3.18 23.99 0.25
N GLY A 233 2.69 24.56 -0.85
CA GLY A 233 3.53 24.94 -1.98
C GLY A 233 2.77 25.25 -3.27
N THR A 234 3.39 24.93 -4.41
CA THR A 234 2.78 25.02 -5.76
C THR A 234 3.07 23.76 -6.58
N TYR A 235 2.14 23.39 -7.45
CA TYR A 235 2.17 22.15 -8.25
C TYR A 235 2.35 20.86 -7.44
N LEU A 236 1.94 20.84 -6.16
CA LEU A 236 2.06 19.65 -5.30
C LEU A 236 1.26 18.44 -5.83
N ASN A 237 0.28 18.68 -6.70
CA ASN A 237 -0.44 17.64 -7.46
C ASN A 237 0.46 16.82 -8.39
N LYS A 238 1.65 17.33 -8.75
CA LYS A 238 2.68 16.64 -9.55
C LYS A 238 3.61 15.74 -8.72
N ILE A 239 3.50 15.73 -7.39
CA ILE A 239 4.24 14.77 -6.54
C ILE A 239 3.64 13.38 -6.71
N ASP A 240 4.45 12.43 -7.19
CA ASP A 240 4.06 11.04 -7.36
C ASP A 240 4.18 10.28 -6.02
N LYS A 241 5.25 10.53 -5.26
CA LYS A 241 5.52 9.89 -3.96
C LYS A 241 6.08 10.85 -2.93
N VAL A 242 5.79 10.59 -1.65
CA VAL A 242 6.50 11.15 -0.50
C VAL A 242 7.26 10.00 0.16
N LEU A 243 8.54 10.21 0.49
CA LEU A 243 9.42 9.21 1.10
C LEU A 243 9.95 9.73 2.43
N VAL A 244 9.92 8.89 3.47
CA VAL A 244 10.52 9.16 4.78
C VAL A 244 11.63 8.14 4.99
N GLY A 245 12.88 8.60 4.93
CA GLY A 245 14.03 7.74 4.63
C GLY A 245 13.89 7.20 3.21
N ASP A 246 13.67 5.89 3.11
CA ASP A 246 13.39 5.18 1.85
C ASP A 246 12.00 4.51 1.88
N ILE A 247 11.16 4.83 2.86
CA ILE A 247 9.82 4.25 3.05
C ILE A 247 8.78 5.14 2.38
N GLU A 248 7.96 4.55 1.52
CA GLU A 248 6.87 5.25 0.83
C GLU A 248 5.72 5.58 1.79
N CYS A 249 5.35 6.86 1.84
CA CYS A 249 4.31 7.38 2.72
C CYS A 249 2.95 7.35 2.03
N LYS A 250 1.89 7.03 2.79
CA LYS A 250 0.53 7.09 2.25
C LYS A 250 0.07 8.53 2.11
N ILE A 251 -0.05 9.02 0.88
CA ILE A 251 -0.72 10.28 0.57
C ILE A 251 -2.22 10.13 0.87
N MET A 252 -2.79 11.07 1.63
CA MET A 252 -4.19 11.08 2.08
C MET A 252 -5.04 12.03 1.25
N SER A 253 -4.51 13.22 0.94
CA SER A 253 -5.10 14.21 0.05
C SER A 253 -3.98 14.92 -0.72
N LYS A 254 -4.29 15.38 -1.94
CA LYS A 254 -3.33 16.06 -2.81
C LYS A 254 -4.05 17.06 -3.70
N THR A 255 -3.67 18.33 -3.62
CA THR A 255 -4.14 19.44 -4.43
C THR A 255 -2.95 20.14 -5.08
N GLU A 256 -3.16 21.23 -5.80
CA GLU A 256 -2.06 21.99 -6.41
C GLU A 256 -1.21 22.75 -5.37
N SER A 257 -1.79 23.17 -4.25
CA SER A 257 -1.12 23.97 -3.21
C SER A 257 -0.89 23.26 -1.88
N GLU A 258 -1.57 22.14 -1.63
CA GLU A 258 -1.51 21.38 -0.37
C GLU A 258 -1.45 19.86 -0.64
N LEU A 259 -0.60 19.13 0.08
CA LEU A 259 -0.50 17.66 0.08
C LEU A 259 -0.43 17.15 1.52
N GLN A 260 -1.31 16.24 1.91
CA GLN A 260 -1.28 15.58 3.22
C GLN A 260 -0.82 14.13 3.09
N PHE A 261 0.10 13.69 3.95
CA PHE A 261 0.58 12.29 3.99
C PHE A 261 0.67 11.77 5.42
N VAL A 262 0.56 10.45 5.60
CA VAL A 262 0.72 9.77 6.90
C VAL A 262 2.15 9.28 7.05
N VAL A 263 2.75 9.54 8.22
CA VAL A 263 4.06 9.00 8.61
C VAL A 263 3.97 7.46 8.73
N PRO A 264 4.73 6.69 7.94
CA PRO A 264 4.52 5.25 7.78
C PRO A 264 4.96 4.42 9.00
N THR A 265 4.37 3.23 9.17
CA THR A 265 4.90 2.18 10.04
C THR A 265 6.02 1.41 9.34
N SER A 266 7.13 1.12 10.01
CA SER A 266 8.19 0.26 9.46
C SER A 266 9.03 -0.40 10.55
N ASP A 267 9.43 -1.66 10.31
CA ASP A 267 10.37 -2.42 11.16
C ASP A 267 11.81 -1.86 11.10
N SER A 268 12.13 -1.01 10.12
CA SER A 268 13.43 -0.32 10.04
C SER A 268 13.57 0.74 11.13
N PHE A 269 12.47 1.42 11.51
CA PHE A 269 12.46 2.35 12.63
C PHE A 269 12.72 1.62 13.95
N LYS A 270 13.23 2.37 14.94
CA LYS A 270 13.47 1.93 16.31
C LYS A 270 12.64 2.78 17.26
N ASN A 271 12.36 2.26 18.45
CA ASN A 271 11.67 3.03 19.49
C ASN A 271 12.45 4.31 19.81
N GLY A 272 11.75 5.45 19.88
CA GLY A 272 12.34 6.78 20.00
C GLY A 272 12.39 7.56 18.69
N ASP A 273 13.31 8.52 18.65
CA ASP A 273 13.50 9.48 17.57
C ASP A 273 14.39 8.88 16.47
N ASN A 274 13.83 8.73 15.27
CA ASN A 274 14.51 8.25 14.07
C ASN A 274 14.76 9.46 13.17
N ILE A 275 16.03 9.80 12.92
CA ILE A 275 16.41 10.92 12.06
C ILE A 275 16.63 10.37 10.64
N VAL A 276 15.78 10.78 9.70
CA VAL A 276 15.79 10.30 8.31
C VAL A 276 15.45 11.44 7.34
N PRO A 277 15.92 11.41 6.07
CA PRO A 277 15.55 12.42 5.09
C PRO A 277 14.07 12.30 4.66
N LEU A 278 13.35 13.42 4.69
CA LEU A 278 12.06 13.56 4.00
C LEU A 278 12.33 13.98 2.55
N LYS A 279 11.86 13.18 1.60
CA LYS A 279 12.01 13.39 0.15
C LYS A 279 10.65 13.41 -0.53
N ILE A 280 10.56 14.07 -1.68
CA ILE A 280 9.45 13.90 -2.62
C ILE A 280 10.00 13.32 -3.93
N SER A 281 9.15 12.67 -4.71
CA SER A 281 9.49 12.09 -6.01
C SER A 281 8.43 12.47 -7.03
N TYR A 282 8.84 12.86 -8.24
CA TYR A 282 7.94 13.33 -9.30
C TYR A 282 8.48 13.04 -10.71
N PHE A 283 7.66 13.34 -11.73
CA PHE A 283 7.88 13.00 -13.14
C PHE A 283 8.18 11.50 -13.34
N ASP A 284 7.24 10.65 -12.90
CA ASP A 284 7.35 9.17 -12.89
C ASP A 284 8.53 8.66 -12.03
N GLY A 285 8.98 9.45 -11.06
CA GLY A 285 10.10 9.16 -10.17
C GLY A 285 11.49 9.48 -10.72
N ARG A 286 11.58 10.22 -11.84
CA ARG A 286 12.88 10.65 -12.41
C ARG A 286 13.60 11.68 -11.54
N GLU A 287 12.85 12.54 -10.85
CA GLU A 287 13.40 13.55 -9.94
C GLU A 287 12.96 13.27 -8.51
N THR A 288 13.90 13.25 -7.55
CA THR A 288 13.63 12.94 -6.13
C THR A 288 14.43 13.85 -5.18
N PRO A 289 14.06 15.14 -5.05
CA PRO A 289 14.76 16.05 -4.15
C PRO A 289 14.43 15.79 -2.67
N VAL A 290 15.41 16.05 -1.81
CA VAL A 290 15.26 16.05 -0.36
C VAL A 290 14.65 17.38 0.09
N LEU A 291 13.53 17.33 0.82
CA LEU A 291 12.91 18.51 1.43
C LEU A 291 13.58 18.87 2.77
N LYS A 292 14.00 17.84 3.52
CA LYS A 292 14.61 17.98 4.85
C LYS A 292 15.48 16.76 5.14
N GLU A 293 16.80 16.95 5.26
CA GLU A 293 17.76 15.87 5.57
C GLU A 293 17.49 15.19 6.93
N GLU A 294 17.07 15.97 7.92
CA GLU A 294 16.81 15.53 9.29
C GLU A 294 15.33 15.69 9.64
N PHE A 295 14.48 14.81 9.12
CA PHE A 295 13.09 14.69 9.57
C PHE A 295 13.02 13.66 10.72
N ILE A 296 12.37 14.03 11.83
CA ILE A 296 12.37 13.24 13.06
C ILE A 296 11.06 12.45 13.17
N VAL A 297 11.15 11.14 12.99
CA VAL A 297 10.04 10.20 13.16
C VAL A 297 10.10 9.55 14.54
N ARG A 298 9.04 9.74 15.35
CA ARG A 298 8.92 9.12 16.68
C ARG A 298 8.13 7.81 16.64
N VAL A 299 8.77 6.75 17.12
CA VAL A 299 8.09 5.50 17.49
C VAL A 299 7.93 5.46 19.00
N ALA A 300 6.70 5.47 19.51
CA ALA A 300 6.45 5.37 20.95
C ALA A 300 7.09 4.10 21.54
N PHE A 301 7.79 4.20 22.68
CA PHE A 301 8.47 3.07 23.32
C PHE A 301 7.48 2.07 23.97
N VAL A 302 6.26 2.50 24.25
CA VAL A 302 5.17 1.73 24.87
C VAL A 302 3.99 1.57 23.91
N TYR A 303 3.20 0.53 24.09
CA TYR A 303 1.80 0.58 23.64
C TYR A 303 0.98 1.39 24.65
N TYR A 304 -0.01 2.13 24.16
CA TYR A 304 -0.97 2.86 24.99
C TYR A 304 -2.39 2.55 24.52
N TRP A 305 -3.26 2.24 25.47
CA TRP A 305 -4.63 1.81 25.22
C TRP A 305 -5.58 2.59 26.14
N GLU A 306 -6.29 3.58 25.59
CA GLU A 306 -7.20 4.43 26.36
C GLU A 306 -8.63 3.85 26.41
N ASN A 307 -9.36 4.17 27.49
CA ASN A 307 -10.80 3.97 27.69
C ASN A 307 -11.28 2.53 27.43
N LYS A 308 -10.44 1.54 27.77
CA LYS A 308 -10.79 0.13 27.65
C LYS A 308 -11.73 -0.26 28.79
N THR A 309 -12.75 -1.06 28.49
CA THR A 309 -13.75 -1.52 29.46
C THR A 309 -13.88 -3.03 29.41
N ILE A 310 -13.91 -3.67 30.58
CA ILE A 310 -14.14 -5.12 30.74
C ILE A 310 -15.19 -5.38 31.82
N TYR A 311 -15.87 -6.52 31.73
CA TYR A 311 -16.98 -6.87 32.63
C TYR A 311 -16.73 -8.11 33.50
N ALA A 312 -17.04 -8.01 34.79
CA ALA A 312 -16.94 -9.05 35.80
C ALA A 312 -18.14 -10.00 35.77
N GLN A 313 -17.88 -11.26 35.40
CA GLN A 313 -18.84 -12.38 35.36
C GLN A 313 -20.22 -12.03 34.75
N ALA A 314 -20.27 -11.14 33.76
CA ALA A 314 -21.50 -10.52 33.28
C ALA A 314 -22.45 -11.52 32.61
N ARG A 315 -23.71 -11.51 33.06
CA ARG A 315 -24.86 -12.18 32.43
C ARG A 315 -25.84 -11.12 31.94
N VAL A 316 -25.37 -10.26 31.04
CA VAL A 316 -26.14 -9.17 30.42
C VAL A 316 -25.80 -9.17 28.93
N GLU A 317 -26.82 -8.98 28.09
CA GLU A 317 -26.64 -8.95 26.63
C GLU A 317 -25.70 -7.81 26.22
N GLY A 318 -24.79 -8.08 25.27
CA GLY A 318 -23.74 -7.15 24.86
C GLY A 318 -22.54 -7.00 25.82
N GLN A 319 -22.58 -7.58 27.02
CA GLN A 319 -21.51 -7.46 28.03
C GLN A 319 -20.67 -8.74 28.24
N PHE A 320 -20.74 -9.70 27.32
CA PHE A 320 -19.95 -10.94 27.36
C PHE A 320 -18.48 -10.72 26.95
N SER A 321 -17.79 -9.79 27.59
CA SER A 321 -16.45 -9.32 27.21
C SER A 321 -15.59 -8.99 28.45
N ALA A 322 -14.93 -10.04 28.99
CA ALA A 322 -14.23 -9.97 30.28
C ALA A 322 -12.71 -9.89 30.21
N PHE A 323 -12.10 -10.21 29.07
CA PHE A 323 -10.65 -10.47 28.96
C PHE A 323 -9.97 -9.41 28.11
N PHE A 324 -9.07 -8.62 28.71
CA PHE A 324 -8.28 -7.63 27.98
C PHE A 324 -6.83 -8.07 27.85
N SER A 325 -6.29 -8.00 26.62
CA SER A 325 -4.86 -8.18 26.38
C SER A 325 -4.15 -6.83 26.21
N PRO A 326 -3.18 -6.49 27.08
CA PRO A 326 -2.35 -5.30 26.89
C PRO A 326 -1.36 -5.43 25.70
N GLU A 327 -1.19 -6.63 25.14
CA GLU A 327 -0.34 -6.87 23.97
C GLU A 327 -1.03 -6.37 22.67
N THR A 328 -2.31 -6.72 22.50
CA THR A 328 -3.07 -6.40 21.27
C THR A 328 -4.01 -5.22 21.42
N GLY A 329 -4.28 -4.76 22.65
CA GLY A 329 -5.28 -3.73 22.94
C GLY A 329 -6.73 -4.19 22.77
N VAL A 330 -6.94 -5.50 22.53
CA VAL A 330 -8.25 -6.11 22.31
C VAL A 330 -8.90 -6.49 23.63
N VAL A 331 -10.19 -6.18 23.75
CA VAL A 331 -11.09 -6.82 24.72
C VAL A 331 -11.79 -7.96 24.00
N TYR A 332 -11.49 -9.20 24.39
CA TYR A 332 -12.02 -10.40 23.76
C TYR A 332 -13.41 -10.72 24.31
N ALA A 333 -14.31 -11.19 23.43
CA ALA A 333 -15.57 -11.74 23.88
C ALA A 333 -15.34 -13.12 24.53
N ASN A 334 -16.22 -13.47 25.47
CA ASN A 334 -16.10 -14.68 26.28
C ASN A 334 -16.23 -15.96 25.45
N GLY A 335 -16.90 -15.91 24.29
CA GLY A 335 -16.98 -17.05 23.35
C GLY A 335 -15.62 -17.39 22.75
N ASP A 336 -14.89 -16.37 22.30
CA ASP A 336 -13.67 -16.50 21.51
C ASP A 336 -12.42 -16.70 22.38
N TRP A 337 -12.55 -16.45 23.70
CA TRP A 337 -11.50 -16.64 24.70
C TRP A 337 -10.69 -17.93 24.52
N LYS A 338 -11.35 -19.06 24.24
CA LYS A 338 -10.66 -20.36 24.16
C LYS A 338 -9.92 -20.59 22.83
N THR A 339 -10.33 -19.92 21.76
CA THR A 339 -9.80 -20.12 20.40
C THR A 339 -8.83 -19.02 19.97
N GLU A 340 -9.06 -17.78 20.38
CA GLU A 340 -8.30 -16.61 19.94
C GLU A 340 -7.36 -16.03 21.00
N LEU A 341 -7.58 -16.35 22.28
CA LEU A 341 -6.77 -15.84 23.38
C LEU A 341 -5.97 -16.93 24.10
N ASP A 342 -6.61 -17.95 24.67
CA ASP A 342 -5.98 -18.91 25.58
C ASP A 342 -6.25 -20.39 25.21
N MET A 343 -5.70 -20.81 24.08
CA MET A 343 -5.80 -22.20 23.60
C MET A 343 -5.17 -23.24 24.54
N PHE A 344 -4.33 -22.86 25.50
CA PHE A 344 -3.66 -23.77 26.44
C PHE A 344 -4.29 -23.87 27.85
N ALA A 345 -5.19 -22.95 28.24
CA ALA A 345 -5.94 -23.03 29.50
C ALA A 345 -6.67 -24.38 29.70
N GLY A 346 -6.68 -24.91 30.93
CA GLY A 346 -7.22 -26.25 31.19
C GLY A 346 -7.18 -26.70 32.65
N PRO A 347 -7.54 -27.96 32.94
CA PRO A 347 -7.35 -28.56 34.25
C PRO A 347 -5.85 -28.70 34.57
N ALA A 348 -5.49 -28.71 35.86
CA ALA A 348 -4.11 -28.92 36.27
C ALA A 348 -3.63 -30.35 36.01
N VAL A 349 -2.34 -30.50 35.69
CA VAL A 349 -1.68 -31.80 35.45
C VAL A 349 -0.60 -32.14 36.49
N GLY A 350 -0.05 -31.14 37.19
CA GLY A 350 0.96 -31.31 38.23
C GLY A 350 0.39 -31.63 39.62
N SER A 351 1.25 -32.11 40.53
CA SER A 351 0.94 -32.20 41.97
C SER A 351 0.91 -30.83 42.63
N ASP A 352 0.08 -30.68 43.66
CA ASP A 352 -0.11 -29.43 44.43
C ASP A 352 -0.18 -28.14 43.60
N PRO A 353 -1.07 -28.04 42.60
CA PRO A 353 -1.17 -26.86 41.74
C PRO A 353 -1.54 -25.59 42.52
N LYS A 354 -2.20 -25.73 43.69
CA LYS A 354 -2.53 -24.61 44.59
C LYS A 354 -1.34 -24.08 45.40
N ASN A 355 -0.28 -24.88 45.57
CA ASN A 355 1.00 -24.42 46.10
C ASN A 355 1.90 -23.82 45.00
N ASN A 356 1.53 -24.00 43.74
CA ASN A 356 2.23 -23.49 42.56
C ASN A 356 1.31 -22.57 41.73
N ALA A 357 0.32 -21.96 42.38
CA ALA A 357 -0.59 -21.02 41.75
C ALA A 357 0.22 -19.88 41.11
N ASN A 358 -0.18 -19.48 39.90
CA ASN A 358 0.55 -18.52 39.07
C ASN A 358 1.93 -19.02 38.57
N ASN A 359 2.16 -20.34 38.50
CA ASN A 359 3.22 -20.99 37.72
C ASN A 359 2.62 -21.85 36.58
N PRO A 360 2.56 -21.35 35.35
CA PRO A 360 1.92 -22.02 34.21
C PRO A 360 2.57 -23.37 33.85
N SER A 361 3.90 -23.43 33.81
CA SER A 361 4.65 -24.65 33.45
C SER A 361 4.48 -25.78 34.46
N HIS A 362 4.36 -25.48 35.76
CA HIS A 362 4.06 -26.49 36.78
C HIS A 362 2.58 -26.89 36.78
N VAL A 363 1.66 -25.93 36.66
CA VAL A 363 0.22 -26.17 36.80
C VAL A 363 -0.37 -26.87 35.58
N LEU A 364 -0.06 -26.37 34.37
CA LEU A 364 -0.60 -26.87 33.09
C LEU A 364 0.36 -27.81 32.35
N GLY A 365 1.62 -27.93 32.78
CA GLY A 365 2.61 -28.80 32.12
C GLY A 365 3.10 -28.31 30.76
N ILE A 366 2.81 -27.05 30.42
CA ILE A 366 3.09 -26.45 29.11
C ILE A 366 4.57 -26.06 28.95
N THR A 367 5.04 -26.03 27.70
CA THR A 367 6.39 -25.56 27.38
C THR A 367 6.47 -24.03 27.35
N LYS A 368 7.70 -23.49 27.37
CA LYS A 368 7.95 -22.06 27.10
C LYS A 368 7.47 -21.64 25.71
N GLU A 369 7.54 -22.53 24.72
CA GLU A 369 7.08 -22.24 23.36
C GLU A 369 5.55 -22.07 23.33
N ASP A 370 4.83 -22.96 24.01
CA ASP A 370 3.37 -22.91 24.10
C ASP A 370 2.88 -21.72 24.92
N TYR A 371 3.55 -21.42 26.04
CA TYR A 371 3.32 -20.20 26.82
C TYR A 371 3.46 -18.93 25.96
N ASN A 372 4.46 -18.89 25.08
CA ASN A 372 4.71 -17.76 24.19
C ASN A 372 3.72 -17.64 23.02
N LYS A 373 2.88 -18.64 22.76
CA LYS A 373 1.76 -18.58 21.78
C LYS A 373 0.51 -17.91 22.37
N VAL A 374 0.48 -17.66 23.68
CA VAL A 374 -0.63 -17.00 24.38
C VAL A 374 -0.29 -15.54 24.65
N ASN A 375 -1.16 -14.64 24.18
CA ASN A 375 -1.05 -13.22 24.53
C ASN A 375 -1.33 -13.03 26.03
N PRO A 376 -0.58 -12.19 26.75
CA PRO A 376 -0.91 -11.84 28.13
C PRO A 376 -2.32 -11.25 28.20
N TYR A 377 -3.09 -11.59 29.22
CA TYR A 377 -4.37 -10.95 29.50
C TYR A 377 -4.69 -10.97 30.99
N PHE A 378 -5.62 -10.11 31.39
CA PHE A 378 -6.23 -10.14 32.72
C PHE A 378 -7.75 -9.99 32.64
N PHE A 379 -8.42 -10.21 33.76
CA PHE A 379 -9.85 -10.00 33.93
C PHE A 379 -10.16 -9.51 35.35
N ILE A 380 -11.42 -9.12 35.58
CA ILE A 380 -11.95 -8.73 36.88
C ILE A 380 -12.96 -9.74 37.43
N SER A 381 -13.02 -9.89 38.73
CA SER A 381 -14.07 -10.65 39.43
C SER A 381 -14.71 -9.82 40.54
N ALA A 382 -16.04 -9.72 40.54
CA ALA A 382 -16.81 -9.17 41.67
C ALA A 382 -17.13 -10.27 42.69
N SER A 383 -17.23 -9.91 43.98
CA SER A 383 -17.59 -10.81 45.08
C SER A 383 -18.34 -10.08 46.20
N GLY A 384 -19.57 -10.53 46.50
CA GLY A 384 -20.41 -9.98 47.58
C GLY A 384 -19.97 -10.37 49.00
N THR A 385 -19.16 -11.42 49.15
CA THR A 385 -18.66 -11.87 50.47
C THR A 385 -17.57 -10.95 51.03
N ASN A 386 -16.83 -10.28 50.15
CA ASN A 386 -15.63 -9.50 50.47
C ASN A 386 -15.72 -8.05 49.94
N GLU A 387 -16.92 -7.56 49.59
CA GLU A 387 -17.18 -6.18 49.11
C GLU A 387 -16.28 -5.71 47.95
N SER A 388 -15.79 -6.64 47.12
CA SER A 388 -14.62 -6.39 46.27
C SER A 388 -14.79 -6.76 44.81
N LEU A 389 -14.48 -5.78 43.96
CA LEU A 389 -13.97 -5.98 42.62
C LEU A 389 -12.48 -6.33 42.72
N SER A 390 -12.02 -7.38 42.05
CA SER A 390 -10.64 -7.87 42.14
C SER A 390 -10.01 -8.06 40.78
N LEU A 391 -8.77 -7.61 40.60
CA LEU A 391 -7.95 -7.91 39.42
C LEU A 391 -7.39 -9.34 39.52
N GLN A 392 -7.50 -10.10 38.43
CA GLN A 392 -7.17 -11.53 38.39
C GLN A 392 -6.09 -11.85 37.35
N SER A 393 -5.10 -12.64 37.77
CA SER A 393 -4.18 -13.35 36.88
C SER A 393 -4.82 -14.67 36.41
N PRO A 394 -4.79 -15.01 35.11
CA PRO A 394 -5.37 -16.25 34.60
C PRO A 394 -4.77 -17.52 35.21
N ALA A 395 -3.44 -17.58 35.37
CA ALA A 395 -2.75 -18.75 35.93
C ALA A 395 -2.88 -18.91 37.45
N ASN A 396 -3.69 -18.08 38.13
CA ASN A 396 -3.74 -18.04 39.59
C ASN A 396 -4.86 -18.87 40.25
N SER A 397 -5.96 -19.20 39.57
CA SER A 397 -7.04 -19.96 40.23
C SER A 397 -7.89 -20.82 39.30
N ASP A 398 -8.00 -22.10 39.68
CA ASP A 398 -8.95 -23.08 39.16
C ASP A 398 -10.44 -22.67 39.30
N GLY A 399 -10.73 -21.75 40.23
CA GLY A 399 -12.10 -21.40 40.61
C GLY A 399 -12.73 -20.23 39.86
N GLN A 400 -11.97 -19.45 39.09
CA GLN A 400 -12.43 -18.16 38.57
C GLN A 400 -13.02 -18.21 37.16
N LEU A 401 -12.31 -18.81 36.19
CA LEU A 401 -12.70 -18.78 34.77
C LEU A 401 -14.10 -19.39 34.52
N LYS A 402 -14.48 -20.41 35.30
CA LYS A 402 -15.77 -21.10 35.20
C LYS A 402 -17.01 -20.20 35.39
N ASN A 403 -16.84 -19.02 35.96
CA ASN A 403 -17.91 -18.09 36.29
C ASN A 403 -18.30 -17.19 35.11
N PHE A 404 -17.42 -17.00 34.12
CA PHE A 404 -17.70 -16.23 32.91
C PHE A 404 -18.57 -17.03 31.95
N CYS A 405 -19.57 -16.37 31.35
CA CYS A 405 -20.55 -16.98 30.47
C CYS A 405 -20.51 -16.39 29.06
N THR A 406 -21.01 -17.18 28.10
CA THR A 406 -21.01 -16.88 26.66
C THR A 406 -22.40 -16.52 26.13
N SER A 407 -23.44 -16.65 26.96
CA SER A 407 -24.82 -16.29 26.64
C SER A 407 -25.65 -16.14 27.92
N MET A 408 -26.90 -15.67 27.79
CA MET A 408 -27.83 -15.53 28.92
C MET A 408 -28.19 -16.88 29.59
N SER A 409 -28.05 -18.01 28.90
CA SER A 409 -28.38 -19.35 29.41
C SER A 409 -27.64 -19.69 30.71
N SER A 410 -28.37 -20.04 31.78
CA SER A 410 -27.82 -20.25 33.13
C SER A 410 -26.71 -21.32 33.23
N SER A 411 -26.72 -22.32 32.33
CA SER A 411 -25.68 -23.35 32.25
C SER A 411 -24.38 -22.88 31.59
N SER A 412 -24.42 -21.80 30.80
CA SER A 412 -23.26 -21.32 30.03
C SER A 412 -22.06 -20.97 30.90
N SER A 413 -20.88 -21.35 30.39
CA SER A 413 -19.59 -21.16 31.03
C SER A 413 -18.48 -21.37 30.00
N ILE A 414 -17.45 -20.53 30.00
CA ILE A 414 -16.28 -20.69 29.11
C ILE A 414 -15.47 -21.97 29.37
N THR A 415 -15.65 -22.61 30.54
CA THR A 415 -15.01 -23.89 30.91
C THR A 415 -16.02 -25.04 31.04
N GLY A 416 -17.28 -24.84 30.66
CA GLY A 416 -18.36 -25.82 30.94
C GLY A 416 -18.57 -26.06 32.45
N LYS A 417 -18.32 -25.05 33.29
CA LYS A 417 -18.26 -25.10 34.77
C LYS A 417 -17.09 -25.90 35.37
N ALA A 418 -16.21 -26.48 34.56
CA ALA A 418 -15.02 -27.18 35.05
C ALA A 418 -14.02 -26.21 35.72
N ALA A 419 -13.23 -26.73 36.67
CA ALA A 419 -12.20 -25.98 37.36
C ALA A 419 -10.91 -25.94 36.53
N TRP A 420 -10.63 -24.81 35.88
CA TRP A 420 -9.51 -24.63 34.95
C TRP A 420 -8.65 -23.42 35.33
N TRP A 421 -7.36 -23.53 35.03
CA TRP A 421 -6.38 -22.46 35.10
C TRP A 421 -6.18 -21.85 33.72
N GLY A 422 -5.99 -20.54 33.65
CA GLY A 422 -5.54 -19.85 32.44
C GLY A 422 -4.03 -19.96 32.26
N THR A 423 -3.52 -19.58 31.09
CA THR A 423 -2.10 -19.69 30.77
C THR A 423 -1.26 -18.52 31.30
N PRO A 424 -1.57 -17.23 31.07
CA PRO A 424 -0.69 -16.14 31.49
C PRO A 424 -0.55 -16.00 33.01
N ALA A 425 0.68 -15.78 33.47
CA ALA A 425 0.98 -15.44 34.86
C ALA A 425 1.27 -13.95 35.02
N LEU A 426 0.47 -13.26 35.84
CA LEU A 426 0.60 -11.84 36.16
C LEU A 426 0.60 -11.59 37.68
N SER A 427 1.13 -10.44 38.09
CA SER A 427 0.89 -9.82 39.40
C SER A 427 0.60 -8.32 39.21
N PHE A 428 -0.02 -7.71 40.21
CA PHE A 428 -0.38 -6.29 40.19
C PHE A 428 0.08 -5.64 41.50
N MET A 429 0.60 -4.42 41.43
CA MET A 429 1.00 -3.63 42.60
C MET A 429 0.25 -2.31 42.57
N TYR A 430 -0.70 -2.11 43.50
CA TYR A 430 -1.34 -0.82 43.68
C TYR A 430 -0.33 0.23 44.15
N LEU A 431 -0.31 1.38 43.47
CA LEU A 431 0.50 2.52 43.85
C LEU A 431 -0.34 3.44 44.74
N ASP A 432 -0.22 3.23 46.04
CA ASP A 432 -0.88 4.04 47.07
C ASP A 432 -0.50 5.52 46.95
N PRO A 433 -1.45 6.44 46.68
CA PRO A 433 -1.18 7.87 46.55
C PRO A 433 -0.78 8.54 47.88
N GLU A 434 -1.00 7.91 49.03
CA GLU A 434 -0.49 8.39 50.32
C GLU A 434 1.03 8.13 50.47
N ASN A 435 1.62 7.25 49.64
CA ASN A 435 3.06 7.00 49.64
C ASN A 435 3.81 7.98 48.72
N PRO A 436 4.63 8.90 49.25
CA PRO A 436 5.31 9.91 48.45
C PRO A 436 6.31 9.34 47.44
N ALA A 437 6.78 8.10 47.61
CA ALA A 437 7.66 7.43 46.65
C ALA A 437 6.98 7.20 45.29
N TYR A 438 5.66 7.06 45.24
CA TYR A 438 4.92 6.76 44.01
C TYR A 438 4.35 8.01 43.31
N ALA A 439 4.29 9.15 44.01
CA ALA A 439 3.58 10.34 43.57
C ALA A 439 4.04 10.86 42.20
N GLU A 440 5.35 10.84 41.90
CA GLU A 440 5.87 11.27 40.58
C GLU A 440 5.35 10.37 39.44
N LEU A 441 5.34 9.04 39.64
CA LEU A 441 4.86 8.11 38.64
C LEU A 441 3.34 8.21 38.48
N ILE A 442 2.59 8.26 39.58
CA ILE A 442 1.13 8.44 39.57
C ILE A 442 0.75 9.70 38.77
N ASN A 443 1.44 10.82 39.01
CA ASN A 443 1.21 12.07 38.28
C ASN A 443 1.57 11.96 36.79
N LYS A 444 2.66 11.29 36.43
CA LYS A 444 3.02 11.03 35.02
C LYS A 444 1.97 10.19 34.30
N VAL A 445 1.45 9.14 34.94
CA VAL A 445 0.38 8.28 34.41
C VAL A 445 -0.90 9.08 34.17
N LYS A 446 -1.38 9.80 35.19
CA LYS A 446 -2.63 10.58 35.11
C LYS A 446 -2.56 11.74 34.11
N ALA A 447 -1.36 12.26 33.85
CA ALA A 447 -1.11 13.31 32.87
C ALA A 447 -0.81 12.78 31.44
N GLY A 448 -0.98 11.49 31.15
CA GLY A 448 -0.72 10.92 29.82
C GLY A 448 0.77 10.74 29.46
N ASN A 449 1.69 10.99 30.41
CA ASN A 449 3.09 11.34 30.15
C ASN A 449 4.10 10.18 30.35
N ILE A 450 3.68 8.93 30.18
CA ILE A 450 4.58 7.76 30.19
C ILE A 450 5.23 7.60 28.81
N LYS A 451 6.48 8.04 28.69
CA LYS A 451 7.22 8.04 27.41
C LYS A 451 7.86 6.67 27.08
N ASN A 452 8.23 5.91 28.11
CA ASN A 452 8.87 4.61 28.01
C ASN A 452 8.59 3.73 29.25
N ILE A 453 8.66 2.42 29.06
CA ILE A 453 8.75 1.39 30.10
C ILE A 453 9.85 0.44 29.63
N ASP A 454 10.99 0.44 30.30
CA ASP A 454 12.19 -0.33 29.94
C ASP A 454 13.11 -0.55 31.14
N GLU A 455 14.26 -1.20 30.94
CA GLU A 455 15.22 -1.52 31.99
C GLU A 455 15.92 -0.30 32.60
N SER A 456 15.84 0.88 31.95
CA SER A 456 16.40 2.14 32.46
C SER A 456 15.42 2.90 33.36
N THR A 457 14.11 2.74 33.12
CA THR A 457 13.03 3.46 33.80
C THR A 457 12.25 2.61 34.80
N PHE A 458 12.24 1.29 34.61
CA PHE A 458 11.57 0.32 35.49
C PHE A 458 12.55 -0.79 35.92
N ALA A 459 13.80 -0.39 36.20
CA ALA A 459 14.90 -1.25 36.59
C ALA A 459 14.52 -2.23 37.73
N LEU A 460 14.45 -3.52 37.40
CA LEU A 460 14.23 -4.62 38.34
C LEU A 460 15.54 -4.99 39.05
N ASN A 461 15.57 -4.87 40.38
CA ASN A 461 16.63 -5.46 41.19
C ASN A 461 16.12 -6.76 41.82
N VAL A 462 16.67 -7.90 41.39
CA VAL A 462 16.25 -9.23 41.82
C VAL A 462 16.57 -9.46 43.31
N ASP A 463 17.77 -9.12 43.77
CA ASP A 463 18.20 -9.39 45.15
C ASP A 463 17.47 -8.50 46.17
N LYS A 464 17.30 -7.21 45.84
CA LYS A 464 16.59 -6.22 46.67
C LYS A 464 15.06 -6.33 46.51
N LYS A 465 14.58 -7.10 45.52
CA LYS A 465 13.16 -7.28 45.14
C LYS A 465 12.44 -5.94 44.87
N THR A 466 13.06 -5.10 44.06
CA THR A 466 12.53 -3.77 43.72
C THR A 466 12.32 -3.58 42.22
N CYS A 467 11.47 -2.63 41.85
CA CYS A 467 11.29 -2.13 40.49
C CYS A 467 11.35 -0.60 40.53
N ASN A 468 12.25 0.04 39.79
CA ASN A 468 12.52 1.48 39.89
C ASN A 468 12.77 1.95 41.34
N GLY A 469 13.46 1.12 42.14
CA GLY A 469 13.67 1.36 43.58
C GLY A 469 12.45 1.10 44.47
N PHE A 470 11.23 0.99 43.93
CA PHE A 470 10.03 0.66 44.70
C PHE A 470 10.09 -0.78 45.22
N GLN A 471 9.84 -0.99 46.52
CA GLN A 471 9.77 -2.33 47.09
C GLN A 471 8.54 -3.08 46.57
N LEU A 472 8.75 -4.21 45.91
CA LEU A 472 7.67 -5.01 45.33
C LEU A 472 6.87 -5.75 46.41
N SER A 473 5.92 -5.06 47.03
CA SER A 473 4.94 -5.64 47.94
C SER A 473 3.72 -6.21 47.19
N VAL A 474 3.97 -7.01 46.16
CA VAL A 474 2.89 -7.66 45.40
C VAL A 474 2.30 -8.85 46.17
N SER A 475 0.98 -8.89 46.27
CA SER A 475 0.30 -10.18 46.29
C SER A 475 0.31 -10.75 44.87
N VAL A 476 0.57 -12.05 44.74
CA VAL A 476 -0.01 -12.80 43.62
C VAL A 476 -1.53 -12.58 43.69
N ALA A 477 -2.18 -12.44 42.54
CA ALA A 477 -3.61 -12.16 42.44
C ALA A 477 -4.49 -13.11 43.31
N PRO A 478 -5.75 -12.78 43.63
CA PRO A 478 -6.42 -11.50 43.36
C PRO A 478 -5.74 -10.33 44.07
N VAL A 479 -5.71 -9.18 43.39
CA VAL A 479 -5.56 -7.90 44.07
C VAL A 479 -6.97 -7.34 44.25
N ALA A 480 -7.49 -7.49 45.47
CA ALA A 480 -8.85 -7.12 45.81
C ALA A 480 -9.00 -5.59 46.02
N ALA A 481 -10.25 -5.14 46.04
CA ALA A 481 -10.61 -3.72 46.22
C ALA A 481 -10.12 -3.13 47.55
N ASP A 482 -9.81 -3.95 48.56
CA ASP A 482 -9.33 -3.52 49.87
C ASP A 482 -8.02 -2.72 49.84
N GLY A 483 -7.27 -2.78 48.74
CA GLY A 483 -6.26 -1.80 48.34
C GLY A 483 -6.82 -0.69 47.43
N TRP A 484 -6.95 -0.99 46.13
CA TRP A 484 -7.10 -0.01 45.05
C TRP A 484 -8.49 0.62 44.88
N ALA A 485 -9.50 0.13 45.61
CA ALA A 485 -10.87 0.67 45.60
C ALA A 485 -11.47 0.68 47.02
N LYS A 486 -10.62 0.88 48.03
CA LYS A 486 -10.95 0.71 49.45
C LYS A 486 -12.05 1.69 49.88
N GLY A 487 -13.14 1.16 50.44
CA GLY A 487 -14.29 1.96 50.89
C GLY A 487 -15.10 2.63 49.75
N LYS A 488 -14.84 2.29 48.48
CA LYS A 488 -15.61 2.80 47.34
C LYS A 488 -16.93 2.02 47.17
N PHE A 489 -16.90 0.71 47.42
CA PHE A 489 -18.03 -0.20 47.33
C PHE A 489 -18.60 -0.54 48.71
N GLU A 490 -19.85 -1.00 48.74
CA GLU A 490 -20.59 -1.37 49.96
C GLU A 490 -21.35 -2.68 49.69
N LYS A 491 -21.47 -3.55 50.69
CA LYS A 491 -22.21 -4.82 50.56
C LYS A 491 -23.69 -4.59 50.21
N GLU A 492 -24.16 -5.32 49.20
CA GLU A 492 -25.56 -5.32 48.73
C GLU A 492 -26.05 -3.97 48.12
N VAL A 493 -25.13 -3.04 47.84
CA VAL A 493 -25.41 -1.74 47.21
C VAL A 493 -24.83 -1.68 45.79
N GLU A 494 -25.67 -1.36 44.81
CA GLU A 494 -25.20 -1.03 43.45
C GLU A 494 -24.66 0.40 43.38
N LYS A 495 -23.56 0.59 42.65
CA LYS A 495 -23.00 1.91 42.36
C LYS A 495 -22.44 1.95 40.94
N GLU A 496 -22.90 2.89 40.12
CA GLU A 496 -22.38 3.11 38.76
C GLU A 496 -21.41 4.28 38.71
N ASN A 497 -20.54 4.30 37.69
CA ASN A 497 -19.60 5.39 37.42
C ASN A 497 -18.70 5.79 38.62
N VAL A 498 -18.42 4.84 39.51
CA VAL A 498 -17.61 5.07 40.72
C VAL A 498 -16.21 5.48 40.31
N ASP A 499 -15.81 6.70 40.69
CA ASP A 499 -14.47 7.22 40.45
C ASP A 499 -13.47 6.51 41.38
N LEU A 500 -12.46 5.86 40.79
CA LEU A 500 -11.45 5.09 41.49
C LEU A 500 -10.08 5.75 41.47
N ASP A 501 -9.73 6.41 40.36
CA ASP A 501 -8.49 7.18 40.19
C ASP A 501 -7.20 6.40 40.55
N ALA A 502 -7.20 5.09 40.31
CA ALA A 502 -6.25 4.13 40.87
C ALA A 502 -5.20 3.69 39.85
N VAL A 503 -3.92 3.79 40.22
CA VAL A 503 -2.78 3.37 39.38
C VAL A 503 -2.16 2.10 39.94
N LEU A 504 -1.87 1.12 39.07
CA LEU A 504 -1.20 -0.12 39.42
C LEU A 504 -0.06 -0.42 38.44
N LEU A 505 1.08 -0.90 38.96
CA LEU A 505 2.06 -1.61 38.14
C LEU A 505 1.55 -3.01 37.84
N VAL A 506 1.84 -3.51 36.64
CA VAL A 506 1.49 -4.85 36.18
C VAL A 506 2.76 -5.58 35.78
N PHE A 507 2.99 -6.76 36.32
CA PHE A 507 4.13 -7.62 35.97
C PHE A 507 3.60 -8.87 35.29
N TYR A 508 3.94 -9.07 34.01
CA TYR A 508 3.71 -10.32 33.29
C TYR A 508 4.99 -11.16 33.33
N TYR A 509 4.86 -12.42 33.71
CA TYR A 509 5.99 -13.32 33.93
C TYR A 509 6.22 -14.26 32.75
N ASN A 510 7.36 -14.96 32.75
CA ASN A 510 7.63 -16.09 31.88
C ASN A 510 6.89 -17.37 32.36
N GLU A 511 7.14 -18.51 31.70
CA GLU A 511 6.44 -19.78 31.95
C GLU A 511 6.56 -20.35 33.38
N LYS A 512 7.52 -19.86 34.18
CA LYS A 512 7.75 -20.24 35.58
C LYS A 512 7.00 -19.35 36.57
N GLY A 513 6.49 -18.22 36.11
CA GLY A 513 5.64 -17.32 36.87
C GLY A 513 6.24 -16.79 38.17
N TYR A 514 5.36 -16.42 39.09
CA TYR A 514 5.68 -15.98 40.45
C TYR A 514 4.60 -16.48 41.41
N CYS A 515 5.00 -17.24 42.45
CA CYS A 515 4.09 -17.77 43.46
C CYS A 515 4.46 -17.32 44.88
N ASN A 516 3.46 -16.86 45.65
CA ASN A 516 3.59 -16.48 47.06
C ASN A 516 3.99 -17.63 48.01
N LYS A 517 4.02 -18.87 47.50
CA LYS A 517 4.39 -20.09 48.24
C LYS A 517 5.81 -20.59 47.95
N TYR A 518 6.53 -19.98 46.99
CA TYR A 518 7.95 -20.28 46.78
C TYR A 518 8.79 -20.01 48.04
N SER A 519 9.98 -20.60 48.11
CA SER A 519 10.93 -20.42 49.21
C SER A 519 11.57 -19.02 49.21
N ASP A 520 11.90 -18.51 48.03
CA ASP A 520 12.51 -17.19 47.83
C ASP A 520 11.47 -16.06 47.87
N LYS A 521 10.27 -16.29 47.32
CA LYS A 521 9.21 -15.30 47.11
C LYS A 521 9.73 -14.04 46.42
N ASN A 522 10.31 -14.20 45.24
CA ASN A 522 10.88 -13.09 44.49
C ASN A 522 9.99 -12.62 43.31
N PRO A 523 9.29 -11.48 43.45
CA PRO A 523 8.43 -10.93 42.40
C PRO A 523 9.18 -10.17 41.29
N ALA A 524 10.47 -9.86 41.49
CA ALA A 524 11.34 -9.27 40.46
C ALA A 524 12.00 -10.34 39.56
N ALA A 525 11.97 -11.62 39.98
CA ALA A 525 12.40 -12.75 39.16
C ALA A 525 11.32 -13.12 38.12
N ASN A 526 11.74 -13.74 37.01
CA ASN A 526 10.88 -14.24 35.93
C ASN A 526 10.00 -13.20 35.22
N VAL A 527 10.10 -11.90 35.50
CA VAL A 527 9.32 -10.87 34.80
C VAL A 527 9.70 -10.89 33.32
N LYS A 528 8.70 -11.05 32.47
CA LYS A 528 8.81 -11.00 31.01
C LYS A 528 8.48 -9.60 30.50
N ARG A 529 7.47 -8.90 31.04
CA ARG A 529 7.11 -7.51 30.68
C ARG A 529 6.50 -6.74 31.84
N ILE A 530 6.67 -5.42 31.80
CA ILE A 530 6.09 -4.46 32.75
C ILE A 530 4.99 -3.64 32.06
N GLY A 531 3.94 -3.33 32.79
CA GLY A 531 2.86 -2.45 32.37
C GLY A 531 2.41 -1.52 33.50
N ILE A 532 1.57 -0.56 33.13
CA ILE A 532 0.92 0.34 34.08
C ILE A 532 -0.57 0.42 33.73
N LEU A 533 -1.41 0.05 34.68
CA LEU A 533 -2.87 0.04 34.58
C LEU A 533 -3.43 1.22 35.37
N TYR A 534 -4.16 2.11 34.72
CA TYR A 534 -4.83 3.26 35.34
C TYR A 534 -6.35 3.04 35.30
N ILE A 535 -6.91 2.56 36.41
CA ILE A 535 -8.36 2.34 36.52
C ILE A 535 -9.01 3.65 36.91
N LYS A 536 -9.71 4.25 35.95
CA LYS A 536 -10.40 5.52 36.12
C LYS A 536 -11.72 5.32 36.86
N LYS A 537 -12.55 4.40 36.40
CA LYS A 537 -13.91 4.17 36.92
C LYS A 537 -14.28 2.70 37.02
N ALA A 538 -15.31 2.41 37.82
CA ALA A 538 -15.96 1.11 37.87
C ALA A 538 -17.48 1.24 38.04
N ASP A 539 -18.22 0.26 37.53
CA ASP A 539 -19.56 -0.05 38.02
C ASP A 539 -19.48 -1.27 38.95
N PHE A 540 -20.24 -1.24 40.04
CA PHE A 540 -20.42 -2.37 40.95
C PHE A 540 -21.91 -2.70 40.99
N LYS A 541 -22.27 -3.85 40.42
CA LYS A 541 -23.64 -4.23 40.11
C LYS A 541 -23.98 -5.62 40.63
N LEU A 542 -25.20 -5.75 41.14
CA LEU A 542 -25.79 -7.02 41.50
C LEU A 542 -26.17 -7.78 40.23
N LYS A 543 -26.20 -9.10 40.35
CA LYS A 543 -26.78 -9.97 39.34
C LYS A 543 -28.30 -9.79 39.35
N GLU A 544 -28.90 -9.65 38.17
CA GLU A 544 -30.35 -9.55 38.00
C GLU A 544 -31.09 -10.65 38.80
N GLY A 545 -32.06 -10.22 39.62
CA GLY A 545 -32.83 -11.12 40.50
C GLY A 545 -32.08 -11.63 41.74
N SER A 546 -30.87 -11.16 42.04
CA SER A 546 -30.13 -11.46 43.26
C SER A 546 -29.94 -10.24 44.13
N THR A 547 -29.96 -10.43 45.46
CA THR A 547 -29.58 -9.42 46.45
C THR A 547 -28.15 -9.61 46.97
N THR A 548 -27.43 -10.67 46.56
CA THR A 548 -26.14 -11.05 47.16
C THR A 548 -25.05 -11.50 46.17
N GLU A 549 -25.43 -11.97 44.97
CA GLU A 549 -24.50 -12.29 43.89
C GLU A 549 -24.25 -11.06 43.02
N PHE A 550 -23.00 -10.81 42.63
CA PHE A 550 -22.60 -9.69 41.77
C PHE A 550 -22.30 -10.20 40.35
N SER A 551 -22.67 -9.41 39.34
CA SER A 551 -22.47 -9.68 37.91
C SER A 551 -22.58 -8.35 37.16
N ALA A 552 -22.00 -8.23 35.96
CA ALA A 552 -22.05 -6.99 35.16
C ALA A 552 -21.45 -5.75 35.83
N SER A 553 -20.68 -5.95 36.91
CA SER A 553 -19.73 -4.95 37.41
C SER A 553 -18.64 -4.73 36.35
N SER A 554 -18.10 -3.53 36.23
CA SER A 554 -17.19 -3.12 35.16
C SER A 554 -15.94 -2.43 35.72
N ILE A 555 -14.85 -2.37 34.93
CA ILE A 555 -13.85 -1.30 35.07
C ILE A 555 -13.64 -0.61 33.72
N THR A 556 -13.40 0.70 33.75
CA THR A 556 -12.92 1.50 32.61
C THR A 556 -11.55 2.07 32.95
N PHE A 557 -10.57 1.79 32.10
CA PHE A 557 -9.16 2.01 32.39
C PHE A 557 -8.34 2.41 31.16
N ASP A 558 -7.17 2.97 31.43
CA ASP A 558 -6.09 3.13 30.45
C ASP A 558 -4.95 2.17 30.78
N MET A 559 -4.19 1.74 29.76
CA MET A 559 -3.08 0.81 29.92
C MET A 559 -1.85 1.24 29.13
N TYR A 560 -0.70 1.27 29.80
CA TYR A 560 0.63 1.36 29.18
C TYR A 560 1.32 0.00 29.22
N TRP A 561 1.95 -0.43 28.12
CA TRP A 561 2.60 -1.75 28.01
C TRP A 561 4.00 -1.66 27.41
N GLN A 562 4.96 -2.33 28.03
CA GLN A 562 6.30 -2.54 27.47
C GLN A 562 6.21 -3.37 26.17
N LYS A 563 6.79 -2.85 25.07
CA LYS A 563 6.70 -3.47 23.73
C LYS A 563 7.56 -4.72 23.54
N GLN A 564 8.53 -4.97 24.42
CA GLN A 564 9.58 -5.96 24.26
C GLN A 564 9.75 -6.78 25.53
N ASP A 565 10.29 -7.99 25.41
CA ASP A 565 10.61 -8.80 26.59
C ASP A 565 11.77 -8.18 27.38
N TYR A 566 11.64 -8.15 28.70
CA TYR A 566 12.53 -7.49 29.65
C TYR A 566 13.92 -8.15 29.66
N ASP A 567 14.96 -7.38 29.38
CA ASP A 567 16.33 -7.85 29.27
C ASP A 567 17.14 -7.58 30.53
N TYR A 568 17.18 -8.58 31.42
CA TYR A 568 17.95 -8.54 32.66
C TYR A 568 19.45 -8.21 32.48
N LEU A 569 20.03 -8.33 31.29
CA LEU A 569 21.42 -7.94 31.01
C LEU A 569 21.62 -6.42 30.85
N LYS A 570 20.54 -5.66 30.60
CA LYS A 570 20.59 -4.18 30.49
C LYS A 570 20.44 -3.46 31.83
N VAL A 571 20.07 -4.17 32.90
CA VAL A 571 19.91 -3.56 34.24
C VAL A 571 21.29 -3.11 34.73
N PRO A 572 21.47 -1.83 35.12
CA PRO A 572 22.75 -1.37 35.67
C PRO A 572 23.13 -2.16 36.93
N VAL A 573 24.40 -2.53 37.07
CA VAL A 573 24.92 -3.18 38.27
C VAL A 573 24.84 -2.19 39.45
N GLN A 574 24.11 -2.54 40.52
CA GLN A 574 23.75 -1.67 41.65
C GLN A 574 24.26 -2.11 43.02
#